data_AF-A0A955UQC1-F1
#
_entry.id   AF-A0A955UQC1-F1
#
_cell.length_a   1.000
_cell.length_b   1.000
_cell.length_c   1.000
_cell.angle_alpha   90.00
_cell.angle_beta   90.00
_cell.angle_gamma   90.00
#
_symmetry.space_group_name_H-M   'P 1'
#
loop_
_entity.id
_entity.type
_entity.pdbx_description
1 polymer ?
#
loop_
_entity_poly.entity_id
_entity_poly.type
_entity_poly.pdbx_seq_one_letter_code
_entity_poly.pdbx_strand_id
1 'polypeptide(L)'
;YMGVSATVDEPGHPLRRLPLIQDLVSDDTARRQRGILAFLQSLGSGVPIPELASDEFIKPTWRRIVELANAHDEPGVFTAFVAYEYTPMPQGQNLHRNVIFRGGDVPDRPFSSLDSQNPEDLWDWLDRVRATGDDVIAIPHNGNASNGLMYASAMTNGDAIDAAYAAQRMRNEPVSEVY
;
A
#
# COMPACT_ATOMS: atom_id res chain seq x y z
N TYR A 1 -1.88 -1.79 6.00
CA TYR A 1 -1.65 -3.04 6.74
C TYR A 1 -2.18 -4.21 5.92
N MET A 2 -1.29 -5.01 5.36
CA MET A 2 -1.65 -6.14 4.52
C MET A 2 -2.16 -7.31 5.37
N GLY A 3 -3.16 -8.04 4.91
CA GLY A 3 -3.62 -9.29 5.55
C GLY A 3 -4.47 -9.16 6.80
N VAL A 4 -4.49 -8.00 7.47
CA VAL A 4 -5.24 -7.81 8.73
C VAL A 4 -6.71 -8.24 8.58
N SER A 5 -7.39 -7.81 7.52
CA SER A 5 -8.78 -8.21 7.27
C SER A 5 -8.92 -9.73 7.07
N ALA A 6 -8.00 -10.38 6.37
CA ALA A 6 -8.04 -11.85 6.21
C ALA A 6 -7.84 -12.58 7.55
N THR A 7 -7.01 -12.04 8.45
CA THR A 7 -6.87 -12.62 9.81
C THR A 7 -8.13 -12.48 10.67
N VAL A 8 -9.02 -11.53 10.34
CA VAL A 8 -10.35 -11.43 10.94
C VAL A 8 -11.26 -12.56 10.48
N ASP A 9 -11.04 -13.13 9.31
CA ASP A 9 -11.89 -14.20 8.76
C ASP A 9 -11.39 -15.61 9.14
N GLU A 10 -10.18 -15.73 9.69
CA GLU A 10 -9.57 -16.99 10.12
C GLU A 10 -9.58 -17.13 11.67
N PRO A 11 -10.54 -17.85 12.28
CA PRO A 11 -10.70 -17.90 13.74
C PRO A 11 -9.47 -18.41 14.51
N GLY A 12 -8.63 -19.23 13.88
CA GLY A 12 -7.41 -19.78 14.48
C GLY A 12 -6.17 -18.90 14.34
N HIS A 13 -6.23 -17.77 13.63
CA HIS A 13 -5.05 -16.98 13.32
C HIS A 13 -4.43 -16.35 14.59
N PRO A 14 -3.11 -16.48 14.84
CA PRO A 14 -2.46 -15.97 16.05
C PRO A 14 -2.74 -14.49 16.36
N LEU A 15 -2.85 -13.66 15.33
CA LEU A 15 -3.13 -12.22 15.49
C LEU A 15 -4.51 -11.90 16.07
N ARG A 16 -5.48 -12.83 16.02
CA ARG A 16 -6.78 -12.63 16.67
C ARG A 16 -6.69 -12.51 18.19
N ARG A 17 -5.57 -12.93 18.78
CA ARG A 17 -5.30 -12.77 20.22
C ARG A 17 -4.83 -11.37 20.58
N LEU A 18 -4.45 -10.54 19.61
CA LEU A 18 -4.01 -9.18 19.87
C LEU A 18 -5.21 -8.32 20.31
N PRO A 19 -5.09 -7.56 21.41
CA PRO A 19 -6.18 -6.70 21.90
C PRO A 19 -6.71 -5.75 20.83
N LEU A 20 -5.82 -5.22 19.99
CA LEU A 20 -6.19 -4.35 18.88
C LEU A 20 -7.10 -5.04 17.87
N ILE A 21 -6.78 -6.28 17.48
CA ILE A 21 -7.60 -7.05 16.54
C ILE A 21 -8.93 -7.44 17.18
N GLN A 22 -8.94 -7.79 18.47
CA GLN A 22 -10.18 -8.04 19.21
C GLN A 22 -11.08 -6.81 19.29
N ASP A 23 -10.51 -5.62 19.45
CA ASP A 23 -11.25 -4.36 19.39
C ASP A 23 -11.79 -4.10 17.98
N LEU A 24 -10.98 -4.29 16.93
CA LEU A 24 -11.37 -4.10 15.52
C LEU A 24 -12.56 -4.99 15.11
N VAL A 25 -12.65 -6.21 15.62
CA VAL A 25 -13.70 -7.19 15.25
C VAL A 25 -14.84 -7.25 16.25
N SER A 26 -14.86 -6.36 17.25
CA SER A 26 -15.85 -6.40 18.32
C SER A 26 -17.24 -5.99 17.83
N ASP A 27 -18.26 -6.68 18.32
CA ASP A 27 -19.66 -6.26 18.17
C ASP A 27 -19.97 -4.94 18.91
N ASP A 28 -19.16 -4.57 19.89
CA ASP A 28 -19.25 -3.29 20.58
C ASP A 28 -18.72 -2.15 19.71
N THR A 29 -19.58 -1.18 19.41
CA THR A 29 -19.26 -0.03 18.56
C THR A 29 -18.08 0.80 19.08
N ALA A 30 -18.00 1.03 20.39
CA ALA A 30 -16.93 1.86 20.96
C ALA A 30 -15.58 1.13 20.89
N ARG A 31 -15.56 -0.19 21.15
CA ARG A 31 -14.36 -1.02 20.95
C ARG A 31 -13.92 -1.01 19.50
N ARG A 32 -14.85 -1.21 18.57
CA ARG A 32 -14.59 -1.18 17.13
C ARG A 32 -14.00 0.15 16.67
N GLN A 33 -14.57 1.25 17.13
CA GLN A 33 -14.08 2.60 16.85
C GLN A 33 -12.65 2.80 17.35
N ARG A 34 -12.31 2.33 18.56
CA ARG A 34 -10.92 2.40 19.04
C ARG A 34 -9.96 1.61 18.16
N GLY A 35 -10.35 0.41 17.75
CA GLY A 35 -9.57 -0.41 16.82
C GLY A 35 -9.28 0.34 15.52
N ILE A 36 -10.33 0.85 14.87
CA ILE A 36 -10.20 1.64 13.62
C ILE A 36 -9.32 2.87 13.83
N LEU A 37 -9.51 3.63 14.91
CA LEU A 37 -8.73 4.83 15.20
C LEU A 37 -7.23 4.53 15.38
N ALA A 38 -6.87 3.41 15.99
CA ALA A 38 -5.47 3.02 16.13
C ALA A 38 -4.80 2.75 14.76
N PHE A 39 -5.51 2.11 13.83
CA PHE A 39 -5.02 1.95 12.45
C PHE A 39 -4.85 3.28 11.74
N LEU A 40 -5.85 4.17 11.83
CA LEU A 40 -5.78 5.50 11.21
C LEU A 40 -4.65 6.35 11.79
N GLN A 41 -4.46 6.32 13.11
CA GLN A 41 -3.37 7.03 13.78
C GLN A 41 -2.00 6.50 13.33
N SER A 42 -1.86 5.18 13.20
CA SER A 42 -0.64 4.57 12.70
C SER A 42 -0.35 4.98 11.26
N LEU A 43 -1.33 4.85 10.35
CA LEU A 43 -1.15 5.23 8.95
C LEU A 43 -0.87 6.71 8.78
N GLY A 44 -1.51 7.58 9.58
CA GLY A 44 -1.31 9.02 9.50
C GLY A 44 0.03 9.50 10.06
N SER A 45 0.51 8.87 11.14
CA SER A 45 1.81 9.19 11.75
C SER A 45 3.00 8.49 11.09
N GLY A 46 2.75 7.46 10.28
CA GLY A 46 3.80 6.59 9.73
C GLY A 46 4.41 5.65 10.77
N VAL A 47 3.94 5.66 12.03
CA VAL A 47 4.46 4.80 13.08
C VAL A 47 3.75 3.44 13.01
N PRO A 48 4.47 2.34 12.71
CA PRO A 48 3.85 1.03 12.58
C PRO A 48 3.39 0.47 13.93
N ILE A 49 2.37 -0.38 13.88
CA ILE A 49 1.92 -1.28 14.93
C ILE A 49 2.79 -2.53 14.79
N PRO A 50 3.78 -2.73 15.67
CA PRO A 50 4.88 -3.68 15.42
C PRO A 50 4.40 -5.11 15.11
N GLU A 51 3.38 -5.58 15.81
CA GLU A 51 2.84 -6.94 15.66
C GLU A 51 2.16 -7.16 14.30
N LEU A 52 1.74 -6.09 13.63
CA LEU A 52 1.04 -6.13 12.33
C LEU A 52 1.94 -5.69 11.17
N ALA A 53 3.13 -5.17 11.46
CA ALA A 53 4.07 -4.66 10.48
C ALA A 53 5.35 -5.52 10.37
N SER A 54 5.43 -6.64 11.09
CA SER A 54 6.58 -7.53 11.04
C SER A 54 6.65 -8.30 9.72
N ASP A 55 7.87 -8.58 9.26
CA ASP A 55 8.11 -9.42 8.08
C ASP A 55 7.57 -10.84 8.25
N GLU A 56 7.53 -11.35 9.48
CA GLU A 56 6.92 -12.65 9.82
C GLU A 56 5.45 -12.69 9.42
N PHE A 57 4.75 -11.55 9.46
CA PHE A 57 3.37 -11.45 9.05
C PHE A 57 3.20 -10.97 7.59
N ILE A 58 3.95 -9.94 7.19
CA ILE A 58 3.80 -9.33 5.86
C ILE A 58 4.20 -10.31 4.76
N LYS A 59 5.36 -10.97 4.87
CA LYS A 59 5.89 -11.80 3.76
C LYS A 59 4.99 -13.01 3.45
N PRO A 60 4.52 -13.80 4.43
CA PRO A 60 3.61 -14.91 4.13
C PRO A 60 2.28 -14.45 3.54
N THR A 61 1.74 -13.33 4.04
CA THR A 61 0.52 -12.74 3.50
C THR A 61 0.71 -12.29 2.06
N TRP A 62 1.79 -11.57 1.77
CA TRP A 62 2.11 -11.11 0.42
C TRP A 62 2.30 -12.29 -0.54
N ARG A 63 3.08 -13.30 -0.13
CA ARG A 63 3.27 -14.52 -0.92
C ARG A 63 1.93 -15.18 -1.27
N ARG A 64 1.01 -15.29 -0.30
CA ARG A 64 -0.32 -15.85 -0.55
C ARG A 64 -1.12 -15.02 -1.56
N ILE A 65 -1.03 -13.69 -1.52
CA ILE A 65 -1.67 -12.82 -2.53
C ILE A 65 -1.08 -13.07 -3.92
N VAL A 66 0.26 -13.16 -4.02
CA VAL A 66 0.96 -13.47 -5.27
C VAL A 66 0.55 -14.84 -5.82
N GLU A 67 0.56 -15.87 -4.98
CA GLU A 67 0.16 -17.23 -5.34
C GLU A 67 -1.29 -17.28 -5.84
N LEU A 68 -2.21 -16.59 -5.16
CA LEU A 68 -3.62 -16.52 -5.56
C LEU A 68 -3.81 -15.77 -6.87
N ALA A 69 -3.15 -14.63 -7.07
CA ALA A 69 -3.21 -13.89 -8.32
C ALA A 69 -2.71 -14.76 -9.48
N ASN A 70 -1.53 -15.38 -9.34
CA ASN A 70 -0.96 -16.23 -10.38
C ASN A 70 -1.81 -17.49 -10.67
N ALA A 71 -2.43 -18.08 -9.65
CA ALA A 71 -3.28 -19.27 -9.83
C ALA A 71 -4.61 -18.98 -10.54
N HIS A 72 -5.03 -17.71 -10.56
CA HIS A 72 -6.29 -17.27 -11.14
C HIS A 72 -6.11 -16.33 -12.35
N ASP A 73 -4.88 -16.15 -12.83
CA ASP A 73 -4.61 -15.45 -14.09
C ASP A 73 -4.84 -16.40 -15.27
N GLU A 74 -5.81 -16.06 -16.12
CA GLU A 74 -6.17 -16.82 -17.32
C GLU A 74 -6.01 -15.93 -18.55
N PRO A 75 -4.82 -15.90 -19.19
CA PRO A 75 -4.54 -15.00 -20.31
C PRO A 75 -5.59 -15.09 -21.43
N GLY A 76 -6.19 -13.94 -21.76
CA GLY A 76 -7.24 -13.82 -22.77
C GLY A 76 -8.66 -14.09 -22.26
N VAL A 77 -8.82 -14.49 -21.00
CA VAL A 77 -10.12 -14.73 -20.35
C VAL A 77 -10.30 -13.78 -19.16
N PHE A 78 -9.38 -13.81 -18.21
CA PHE A 78 -9.39 -12.99 -17.01
C PHE A 78 -7.96 -12.68 -16.57
N THR A 79 -7.68 -11.41 -16.28
CA THR A 79 -6.37 -11.01 -15.77
C THR A 79 -6.45 -10.75 -14.27
N ALA A 80 -5.69 -11.53 -13.51
CA ALA A 80 -5.51 -11.32 -12.08
C ALA A 80 -4.19 -10.57 -11.86
N PHE A 81 -4.27 -9.40 -11.22
CA PHE A 81 -3.07 -8.62 -10.93
C PHE A 81 -2.49 -8.97 -9.56
N VAL A 82 -1.18 -9.21 -9.53
CA VAL A 82 -0.39 -9.03 -8.31
C VAL A 82 -0.37 -7.53 -8.02
N ALA A 83 -1.03 -7.10 -6.95
CA ALA A 83 -1.22 -5.69 -6.66
C ALA A 83 -1.46 -5.43 -5.16
N TYR A 84 -1.20 -4.19 -4.73
CA TYR A 84 -1.52 -3.72 -3.38
C TYR A 84 -1.77 -2.22 -3.34
N GLU A 85 -2.43 -1.74 -2.29
CA GLU A 85 -2.59 -0.30 -2.03
C GLU A 85 -1.43 0.21 -1.18
N TYR A 86 -0.75 1.25 -1.67
CA TYR A 86 0.15 2.09 -0.91
C TYR A 86 -0.65 3.26 -0.32
N THR A 87 -0.80 3.30 1.00
CA THR A 87 -1.80 4.12 1.72
C THR A 87 -1.16 5.15 2.65
N PRO A 88 -0.38 6.13 2.17
CA PRO A 88 0.10 7.23 3.00
C PRO A 88 -1.05 8.21 3.28
N MET A 89 -1.16 8.61 4.55
CA MET A 89 -2.18 9.55 5.00
C MET A 89 -1.60 10.71 5.84
N PRO A 90 -0.52 11.39 5.38
CA PRO A 90 0.13 12.43 6.15
C PRO A 90 -0.89 13.51 6.51
N GLN A 91 -1.04 13.78 7.81
CA GLN A 91 -1.98 14.80 8.31
C GLN A 91 -3.43 14.59 7.81
N GLY A 92 -3.84 13.35 7.54
CA GLY A 92 -5.17 13.03 7.03
C GLY A 92 -5.36 13.21 5.52
N GLN A 93 -4.31 13.58 4.77
CA GLN A 93 -4.39 13.80 3.33
C GLN A 93 -4.25 12.51 2.54
N ASN A 94 -5.10 12.30 1.53
CA ASN A 94 -5.06 11.09 0.72
C ASN A 94 -3.94 11.18 -0.33
N LEU A 95 -2.89 10.39 -0.15
CA LEU A 95 -1.83 10.20 -1.14
C LEU A 95 -1.75 8.73 -1.60
N HIS A 96 -2.91 8.08 -1.73
CA HIS A 96 -2.96 6.65 -2.01
C HIS A 96 -2.60 6.33 -3.47
N ARG A 97 -2.04 5.14 -3.67
CA ARG A 97 -1.72 4.58 -4.99
C ARG A 97 -2.06 3.10 -5.02
N ASN A 98 -2.66 2.65 -6.11
CA ASN A 98 -2.70 1.23 -6.45
C ASN A 98 -1.38 0.85 -7.14
N VAL A 99 -0.58 -0.02 -6.53
CA VAL A 99 0.65 -0.55 -7.12
C VAL A 99 0.30 -1.87 -7.81
N ILE A 100 0.57 -1.95 -9.11
CA ILE A 100 0.18 -3.06 -9.97
C ILE A 100 1.42 -3.57 -10.71
N PHE A 101 1.70 -4.86 -10.57
CA PHE A 101 2.78 -5.54 -11.26
C PHE A 101 2.27 -6.14 -12.57
N ARG A 102 3.15 -6.16 -13.59
CA ARG A 102 2.87 -6.78 -14.89
C ARG A 102 2.73 -8.30 -14.78
N GLY A 103 3.48 -8.93 -13.88
CA GLY A 103 3.51 -10.37 -13.70
C GLY A 103 3.82 -10.76 -12.24
N GLY A 104 4.24 -12.01 -12.07
CA GLY A 104 4.45 -12.64 -10.77
C GLY A 104 5.87 -12.59 -10.22
N ASP A 105 6.86 -12.09 -11.00
CA ASP A 105 8.24 -11.93 -10.54
C ASP A 105 8.39 -10.64 -9.72
N VAL A 106 7.97 -10.73 -8.46
CA VAL A 106 7.85 -9.60 -7.54
C VAL A 106 8.72 -9.79 -6.30
N PRO A 107 9.09 -8.71 -5.58
CA PRO A 107 9.84 -8.83 -4.34
C PRO A 107 9.10 -9.63 -3.28
N ASP A 108 9.85 -10.31 -2.41
CA ASP A 108 9.30 -11.06 -1.26
C ASP A 108 8.52 -10.20 -0.25
N ARG A 109 8.69 -8.87 -0.30
CA ARG A 109 8.01 -7.91 0.56
C ARG A 109 7.72 -6.63 -0.23
N PRO A 110 6.47 -6.13 -0.23
CA PRO A 110 6.13 -4.86 -0.87
C PRO A 110 6.68 -3.66 -0.06
N PHE A 111 6.85 -2.52 -0.73
CA PHE A 111 7.13 -1.25 -0.07
C PHE A 111 5.84 -0.62 0.45
N SER A 112 5.83 -0.25 1.73
CA SER A 112 4.65 0.22 2.46
C SER A 112 4.74 1.72 2.75
N SER A 113 3.59 2.37 2.97
CA SER A 113 3.55 3.73 3.51
C SER A 113 4.10 3.84 4.94
N LEU A 114 4.31 2.70 5.61
CA LEU A 114 5.00 2.59 6.90
C LEU A 114 6.53 2.50 6.74
N ASP A 115 7.04 2.22 5.53
CA ASP A 115 8.48 2.34 5.23
C ASP A 115 8.83 3.80 4.92
N SER A 116 8.01 4.45 4.09
CA SER A 116 8.02 5.90 3.88
C SER A 116 6.67 6.38 3.36
N GLN A 117 6.23 7.56 3.80
CA GLN A 117 5.06 8.24 3.25
C GLN A 117 5.38 9.13 2.03
N ASN A 118 6.67 9.29 1.70
CA ASN A 118 7.10 10.07 0.55
C ASN A 118 6.90 9.26 -0.74
N PRO A 119 6.12 9.76 -1.73
CA PRO A 119 5.94 9.07 -3.01
C PRO A 119 7.25 8.91 -3.80
N GLU A 120 8.24 9.79 -3.63
CA GLU A 120 9.54 9.68 -4.31
C GLU A 120 10.30 8.43 -3.85
N ASP A 121 10.22 8.08 -2.56
CA ASP A 121 10.83 6.84 -2.03
C ASP A 121 10.14 5.59 -2.57
N LEU A 122 8.82 5.67 -2.79
CA LEU A 122 8.08 4.61 -3.50
C LEU A 122 8.58 4.49 -4.94
N TRP A 123 8.72 5.59 -5.67
CA TRP A 123 9.19 5.56 -7.07
C TRP A 123 10.62 5.02 -7.19
N ASP A 124 11.50 5.38 -6.27
CA ASP A 124 12.84 4.81 -6.17
C ASP A 124 12.80 3.29 -5.95
N TRP A 125 11.86 2.81 -5.13
CA TRP A 125 11.65 1.39 -4.94
C TRP A 125 11.11 0.71 -6.21
N LEU A 126 10.12 1.29 -6.88
CA LEU A 126 9.56 0.77 -8.13
C LEU A 126 10.61 0.68 -9.24
N ASP A 127 11.50 1.68 -9.34
CA ASP A 127 12.62 1.66 -10.29
C ASP A 127 13.60 0.51 -10.00
N ARG A 128 13.85 0.20 -8.72
CA ARG A 128 14.66 -0.98 -8.33
C ARG A 128 13.97 -2.29 -8.66
N VAL A 129 12.68 -2.40 -8.35
CA VAL A 129 11.86 -3.59 -8.66
C VAL A 129 11.93 -3.90 -10.16
N ARG A 130 11.67 -2.90 -10.99
CA ARG A 130 11.72 -3.03 -12.46
C ARG A 130 13.09 -3.45 -12.99
N ALA A 131 14.16 -3.11 -12.29
CA ALA A 131 15.52 -3.49 -12.67
C ALA A 131 15.85 -4.96 -12.33
N THR A 132 15.10 -5.59 -11.43
CA THR A 132 15.41 -6.93 -10.90
C THR A 132 14.32 -7.98 -11.12
N GLY A 133 13.13 -7.59 -11.56
CA GLY A 133 11.99 -8.48 -11.77
C GLY A 133 11.02 -7.91 -12.81
N ASP A 134 9.72 -8.10 -12.57
CA ASP A 134 8.68 -7.62 -13.49
C ASP A 134 8.51 -6.09 -13.48
N ASP A 135 7.91 -5.59 -14.56
CA ASP A 135 7.50 -4.20 -14.66
C ASP A 135 6.37 -3.89 -13.66
N VAL A 136 6.31 -2.66 -13.19
CA VAL A 136 5.39 -2.21 -12.14
C VAL A 136 5.00 -0.76 -12.36
N ILE A 137 3.75 -0.42 -12.05
CA ILE A 137 3.25 0.96 -12.05
C ILE A 137 2.50 1.26 -10.75
N ALA A 138 2.41 2.53 -10.41
CA ALA A 138 1.55 3.07 -9.37
C ALA A 138 0.48 3.96 -9.99
N ILE A 139 -0.77 3.79 -9.59
CA ILE A 139 -1.89 4.61 -10.07
C ILE A 139 -2.37 5.47 -8.90
N PRO A 140 -2.05 6.79 -8.86
CA PRO A 140 -2.63 7.69 -7.88
C PRO A 140 -4.14 7.75 -8.06
N HIS A 141 -4.86 7.76 -6.93
CA HIS A 141 -6.32 7.73 -6.91
C HIS A 141 -6.87 8.65 -5.80
N ASN A 142 -8.12 9.08 -5.96
CA ASN A 142 -8.83 10.01 -5.07
C ASN A 142 -8.04 11.32 -4.78
N GLY A 143 -7.41 11.86 -5.83
CA GLY A 143 -6.51 13.03 -5.71
C GLY A 143 -7.19 14.29 -5.16
N ASN A 144 -8.51 14.43 -5.26
CA ASN A 144 -9.30 15.49 -4.65
C ASN A 144 -9.20 15.50 -3.11
N ALA A 145 -8.98 14.35 -2.47
CA ALA A 145 -8.82 14.23 -1.03
C ALA A 145 -7.36 14.44 -0.56
N SER A 146 -6.44 14.80 -1.48
CA SER A 146 -5.03 15.08 -1.17
C SER A 146 -4.78 16.52 -0.71
N ASN A 147 -5.79 17.40 -0.81
CA ASN A 147 -5.65 18.84 -0.61
C ASN A 147 -4.53 19.46 -1.47
N GLY A 148 -4.41 18.99 -2.71
CA GLY A 148 -3.44 19.45 -3.71
C GLY A 148 -2.07 18.78 -3.64
N LEU A 149 -1.79 17.98 -2.60
CA LEU A 149 -0.47 17.35 -2.44
C LEU A 149 -0.15 16.32 -3.53
N MET A 150 -1.16 15.64 -4.09
CA MET A 150 -0.94 14.64 -5.15
C MET A 150 -0.34 15.25 -6.43
N TYR A 151 -0.67 16.51 -6.71
CA TYR A 151 -0.26 17.25 -7.90
C TYR A 151 0.41 18.57 -7.52
N ALA A 152 1.22 18.54 -6.46
CA ALA A 152 1.97 19.71 -6.00
C ALA A 152 2.91 20.24 -7.11
N SER A 153 3.16 21.55 -7.09
CA SER A 153 4.09 22.21 -8.01
C SER A 153 5.56 22.14 -7.57
N ALA A 154 5.83 21.41 -6.50
CA ALA A 154 7.14 21.24 -5.88
C ALA A 154 7.31 19.77 -5.49
N MET A 155 8.57 19.35 -5.35
CA MET A 155 8.94 18.06 -4.77
C MET A 155 8.55 18.00 -3.29
N THR A 156 8.58 16.81 -2.70
CA THR A 156 8.21 16.58 -1.29
C THR A 156 9.09 17.36 -0.31
N ASN A 157 10.36 17.58 -0.67
CA ASN A 157 11.30 18.38 0.13
C ASN A 157 11.13 19.91 -0.03
N GLY A 158 10.22 20.36 -0.91
CA GLY A 158 9.95 21.76 -1.22
C GLY A 158 10.72 22.35 -2.40
N ASP A 159 11.63 21.58 -3.01
CA ASP A 159 12.38 22.02 -4.19
C ASP A 159 11.48 22.12 -5.42
N ALA A 160 11.89 22.95 -6.39
CA ALA A 160 11.20 23.05 -7.66
C ALA A 160 11.32 21.74 -8.45
N ILE A 161 10.22 21.30 -9.08
CA ILE A 161 10.22 20.12 -9.95
C ILE A 161 11.26 20.28 -11.06
N ASP A 162 12.11 19.28 -11.22
CA ASP A 162 13.09 19.19 -12.29
C ASP A 162 12.72 18.10 -13.32
N ALA A 163 13.54 18.00 -14.37
CA ALA A 163 13.33 17.02 -15.43
C ALA A 163 13.49 15.57 -14.93
N ALA A 164 14.31 15.32 -13.91
CA ALA A 164 14.54 13.98 -13.38
C ALA A 164 13.30 13.48 -12.62
N TYR A 165 12.73 14.32 -11.74
CA TYR A 165 11.46 14.07 -11.06
C TYR A 165 10.34 13.83 -12.06
N ALA A 166 10.17 14.72 -13.06
CA ALA A 166 9.11 14.60 -14.04
C ALA A 166 9.20 13.27 -14.82
N ALA A 167 10.43 12.90 -15.24
CA ALA A 167 10.67 11.64 -15.93
C ALA A 167 10.43 10.43 -15.03
N GLN A 168 10.86 10.46 -13.76
CA GLN A 168 10.64 9.37 -12.81
C GLN A 168 9.15 9.17 -12.53
N ARG A 169 8.42 10.26 -12.27
CA ARG A 169 6.98 10.22 -12.07
C ARG A 169 6.25 9.70 -13.30
N MET A 170 6.57 10.18 -14.50
CA MET A 170 5.93 9.69 -15.73
C MET A 170 6.15 8.20 -15.99
N ARG A 171 7.31 7.64 -15.60
CA ARG A 171 7.57 6.20 -15.73
C ARG A 171 6.81 5.37 -14.70
N ASN A 172 6.72 5.86 -13.45
CA ASN A 172 6.13 5.11 -12.34
C ASN A 172 4.62 5.32 -12.20
N GLU A 173 4.11 6.51 -12.56
CA GLU A 173 2.70 6.91 -12.52
C GLU A 173 2.20 7.38 -13.90
N PRO A 174 2.19 6.51 -14.93
CA PRO A 174 1.82 6.90 -16.29
C PRO A 174 0.32 7.20 -16.45
N VAL A 175 -0.51 6.78 -15.50
CA VAL A 175 -1.96 6.96 -15.50
C VAL A 175 -2.42 7.44 -14.14
N SER A 176 -3.51 8.20 -14.13
CA SER A 176 -4.16 8.70 -12.91
C SER A 176 -5.65 8.42 -12.98
N GLU A 177 -6.25 8.12 -11.82
CA GLU A 177 -7.69 8.22 -11.70
C GLU A 177 -8.15 9.68 -11.95
N VAL A 178 -9.27 9.83 -12.64
CA VAL A 178 -10.00 11.09 -12.80
C VAL A 178 -11.45 10.81 -12.42
N TYR A 179 -12.00 11.62 -11.52
CA TYR A 179 -13.39 11.55 -11.06
C TYR A 179 -14.19 12.76 -11.53
#